data_AF-A0A5C7UHD6-F1
#
_entry.id   AF-A0A5C7UHD6-F1
#
_cell.length_a   1.000
_cell.length_b   1.000
_cell.length_c   1.000
_cell.angle_alpha   90.00
_cell.angle_beta   90.00
_cell.angle_gamma   90.00
#
_symmetry.space_group_name_H-M   'P 1'
#
loop_
_entity.id
_entity.type
_entity.pdbx_description
1 polymer ?
#
loop_
_entity_poly.entity_id
_entity_poly.type
_entity_poly.pdbx_seq_one_letter_code
_entity_poly.pdbx_strand_id
1 'polypeptide(L)'
;MNLGQNETEVSRMLHICNGCRYCEGFCAVFPAMTRRLEFNQADLHYLANLCHNCGACLHACQYAPPHEFAVNIPKGMAALRKTTYIDYAWPQAMGQMYQRNGLFLAIDFSFALAFFLR
;
A
#
# COMPACT_ATOMS: atom_id res chain seq x y z
N MET A 1 -19.70 0.72 4.93
CA MET A 1 -18.96 0.40 3.69
C MET A 1 -18.24 -0.92 3.92
N ASN A 2 -18.35 -1.88 3.01
CA ASN A 2 -17.65 -3.15 3.14
C ASN A 2 -16.19 -2.95 2.67
N LEU A 3 -15.23 -3.06 3.60
CA LEU A 3 -13.81 -2.90 3.31
C LEU A 3 -13.25 -4.20 2.74
N GLY A 4 -12.35 -4.12 1.75
CA GLY A 4 -11.57 -5.27 1.33
C GLY A 4 -10.62 -5.75 2.44
N GLN A 5 -10.01 -6.93 2.25
CA GLN A 5 -9.13 -7.54 3.25
C GLN A 5 -7.92 -6.63 3.59
N ASN A 6 -7.29 -6.04 2.56
CA ASN A 6 -6.16 -5.14 2.75
C ASN A 6 -6.58 -3.83 3.43
N GLU A 7 -7.73 -3.28 3.05
CA GLU A 7 -8.28 -2.06 3.65
C GLU A 7 -8.60 -2.27 5.13
N THR A 8 -9.20 -3.42 5.45
CA THR A 8 -9.53 -3.78 6.83
C THR A 8 -8.27 -3.87 7.69
N GLU A 9 -7.23 -4.53 7.19
CA GLU A 9 -5.99 -4.71 7.94
C GLU A 9 -5.22 -3.39 8.12
N VAL A 10 -5.12 -2.57 7.07
CA VAL A 10 -4.47 -1.26 7.20
C VAL A 10 -5.28 -0.33 8.11
N SER A 11 -6.61 -0.37 8.03
CA SER A 11 -7.48 0.38 8.95
C SER A 11 -7.21 -0.01 10.41
N ARG A 12 -7.11 -1.31 10.73
CA ARG A 12 -6.73 -1.80 12.06
C ARG A 12 -5.37 -1.26 12.50
N MET A 13 -4.36 -1.37 11.64
CA MET A 13 -3.02 -0.88 11.95
C MET A 13 -2.98 0.64 12.18
N LEU A 14 -3.75 1.41 11.41
CA LEU A 14 -3.83 2.87 11.55
C LEU A 14 -4.56 3.30 12.83
N HIS A 15 -5.59 2.57 13.26
CA HIS A 15 -6.20 2.79 14.58
C HIS A 15 -5.18 2.57 15.71
N ILE A 16 -4.39 1.49 15.66
CA ILE A 16 -3.33 1.23 16.64
C ILE A 16 -2.25 2.33 16.58
N CYS A 17 -1.82 2.71 15.38
CA CYS A 17 -0.82 3.74 15.16
C CYS A 17 -1.27 5.10 15.71
N ASN A 18 -2.52 5.49 15.46
CA ASN A 18 -3.11 6.74 15.94
C ASN A 18 -3.36 6.72 17.47
N GLY A 19 -3.57 5.54 18.07
CA GLY A 19 -3.64 5.41 19.53
C GLY A 19 -2.27 5.55 20.20
N CYS A 20 -1.22 4.94 19.64
CA CYS A 20 0.11 4.90 20.24
C CYS A 20 0.91 6.20 20.05
N ARG A 21 0.90 6.76 18.83
CA ARG A 21 1.58 8.00 18.42
C ARG A 21 3.08 8.13 18.72
N TYR A 22 3.73 7.10 19.27
CA TYR A 22 5.13 7.14 19.66
C TYR A 22 6.09 7.53 18.51
N CYS A 23 5.73 7.14 17.28
CA CYS A 23 6.54 7.37 16.09
C CYS A 23 6.09 8.56 15.25
N GLU A 24 5.27 9.48 15.80
CA GLU A 24 4.65 10.56 15.01
C GLU A 24 5.67 11.44 14.26
N GLY A 25 6.82 11.72 14.88
CA GLY A 25 7.90 12.51 14.27
C GLY A 25 8.70 11.80 13.17
N PHE A 26 8.53 10.48 13.00
CA PHE A 26 9.27 9.70 12.00
C PHE A 26 8.52 9.57 10.66
N CYS A 27 7.22 9.89 10.63
CA CYS A 27 6.37 9.67 9.46
C CYS A 27 5.82 10.99 8.92
N ALA A 28 6.27 11.40 7.73
CA ALA A 28 5.79 12.61 7.07
C ALA A 28 4.28 12.58 6.74
N VAL A 29 3.67 11.39 6.69
CA VAL A 29 2.22 11.20 6.43
C VAL A 29 1.39 11.37 7.71
N PHE A 30 2.00 11.26 8.89
CA PHE A 30 1.30 11.26 10.17
C PHE A 30 0.39 12.48 10.38
N PRO A 31 0.79 13.72 10.02
CA PRO A 31 -0.09 14.89 10.14
C PRO A 31 -1.37 14.80 9.30
N ALA A 32 -1.34 14.08 8.18
CA ALA A 32 -2.53 13.84 7.36
C ALA A 32 -3.41 12.73 7.97
N MET A 33 -2.78 11.71 8.55
CA MET A 33 -3.46 10.60 9.21
C MET A 33 -4.22 11.05 10.47
N THR A 34 -3.61 11.85 11.34
CA THR A 34 -4.22 12.25 12.63
C THR A 34 -5.41 13.19 12.51
N ARG A 35 -5.66 13.75 11.32
CA ARG A 35 -6.86 14.55 11.05
C ARG A 35 -8.12 13.67 10.88
N ARG A 36 -7.97 12.34 10.92
CA ARG A 36 -9.02 11.37 10.60
C ARG A 36 -9.36 10.60 11.88
N LEU A 37 -10.65 10.55 12.19
CA LEU A 37 -11.19 9.79 13.32
C LEU A 37 -11.47 8.34 12.93
N GLU A 38 -11.86 8.14 11.67
CA GLU A 38 -12.18 6.86 11.07
C GLU A 38 -11.34 6.68 9.81
N PHE A 39 -11.00 5.44 9.47
CA PHE A 39 -10.26 5.11 8.25
C PHE A 39 -11.16 4.37 7.26
N ASN A 40 -11.99 5.14 6.55
CA ASN A 40 -12.79 4.61 5.43
C ASN A 40 -11.91 4.34 4.19
N GLN A 41 -12.49 3.68 3.17
CA GLN A 41 -11.76 3.31 1.96
C GLN A 41 -11.08 4.50 1.26
N ALA A 42 -11.77 5.63 1.13
CA ALA A 42 -11.23 6.80 0.44
C ALA A 42 -10.01 7.38 1.19
N ASP A 43 -10.10 7.49 2.52
CA ASP A 43 -8.99 7.94 3.35
C ASP A 43 -7.81 6.95 3.31
N LEU A 44 -8.08 5.65 3.32
CA LEU A 44 -7.06 4.61 3.18
C LEU A 44 -6.34 4.70 1.82
N HIS A 45 -7.08 4.84 0.73
CA HIS A 45 -6.52 4.99 -0.62
C HIS A 45 -5.68 6.27 -0.74
N TYR A 46 -6.17 7.37 -0.16
CA TYR A 46 -5.44 8.64 -0.10
C TYR A 46 -4.12 8.51 0.69
N LEU A 47 -4.17 7.97 1.91
CA LEU A 47 -2.98 7.79 2.75
C LEU A 47 -1.98 6.80 2.12
N ALA A 48 -2.47 5.75 1.47
CA ALA A 48 -1.62 4.81 0.74
C ALA A 48 -0.85 5.49 -0.38
N ASN A 49 -1.44 6.45 -1.08
CA ASN A 49 -0.77 7.22 -2.14
C ASN A 49 0.08 8.39 -1.60
N LEU A 50 -0.12 8.79 -0.34
CA LEU A 50 0.75 9.77 0.33
C LEU A 50 2.00 9.13 0.96
N CYS A 51 1.95 7.83 1.27
CA CYS A 51 3.07 7.10 1.86
C CYS A 51 4.25 6.90 0.88
N HIS A 52 5.45 7.32 1.27
CA HIS A 52 6.66 7.10 0.46
C HIS A 52 7.39 5.78 0.76
N ASN A 53 6.81 4.92 1.59
CA ASN A 53 7.38 3.61 1.93
C ASN A 53 8.81 3.66 2.49
N CYS A 54 9.19 4.76 3.16
CA CYS A 54 10.55 4.99 3.67
C CYS A 54 10.96 4.11 4.85
N GLY A 55 10.00 3.47 5.53
CA GLY A 55 10.28 2.52 6.63
C GLY A 55 10.61 3.14 7.99
N ALA A 56 10.83 4.46 8.10
CA ALA A 56 11.21 5.10 9.37
C ALA A 56 10.22 4.82 10.52
N CYS A 57 8.91 4.90 10.24
CA CYS A 57 7.89 4.56 11.24
C CYS A 57 7.90 3.09 11.66
N LEU A 58 8.27 2.16 10.77
CA LEU A 58 8.35 0.73 11.09
C LEU A 58 9.51 0.47 12.06
N HIS A 59 10.66 1.08 11.82
CA HIS A 59 11.84 0.90 12.67
C HIS A 59 11.68 1.51 14.07
N ALA A 60 10.85 2.55 14.21
CA ALA A 60 10.55 3.18 15.49
C ALA A 60 9.34 2.55 16.21
N CYS A 61 8.58 1.66 15.57
CA CYS A 61 7.29 1.18 16.07
C CYS A 61 7.45 0.15 17.19
N GLN A 62 6.83 0.42 18.35
CA GLN A 62 6.78 -0.49 19.50
C GLN A 62 6.02 -1.80 19.21
N TYR A 63 5.13 -1.76 18.22
CA TYR A 63 4.25 -2.87 17.84
C TYR A 63 4.63 -3.50 16.50
N ALA A 64 5.81 -3.18 15.97
CA ALA A 64 6.34 -3.86 14.79
C ALA A 64 6.54 -5.36 15.07
N PRO A 65 6.51 -6.23 14.05
CA PRO A 65 6.89 -7.63 14.21
C PRO A 65 8.25 -7.77 14.93
N PRO A 66 8.40 -8.71 15.88
CA PRO A 66 7.52 -9.86 16.14
C PRO A 66 6.39 -9.63 17.15
N HIS A 67 6.08 -8.38 17.53
CA HIS A 67 4.96 -8.09 18.44
C HIS A 67 3.62 -8.65 17.90
N GLU A 68 2.71 -9.07 18.77
CA GLU A 68 1.43 -9.74 18.40
C GLU A 68 0.55 -8.91 17.46
N PHE A 69 0.55 -7.59 17.62
CA PHE A 69 -0.18 -6.68 16.73
C PHE A 69 0.41 -6.57 15.32
N ALA A 70 1.67 -6.96 15.14
CA ALA A 70 2.39 -7.03 13.87
C ALA A 70 2.22 -5.80 12.96
N VAL A 71 2.28 -4.59 13.55
CA VAL A 71 2.01 -3.33 12.84
C VAL A 71 3.10 -3.09 11.80
N ASN A 72 2.73 -3.13 10.52
CA ASN A 72 3.62 -2.84 9.41
C ASN A 72 2.96 -1.91 8.39
N ILE A 73 2.95 -0.61 8.73
CA ILE A 73 2.35 0.44 7.91
C ILE A 73 2.95 0.48 6.48
N PRO A 74 4.28 0.43 6.27
CA PRO A 74 4.83 0.46 4.91
C PRO A 74 4.31 -0.69 4.04
N LYS A 75 4.35 -1.93 4.54
CA LYS A 75 3.88 -3.10 3.80
C LYS A 75 2.38 -3.00 3.46
N GLY A 76 1.56 -2.62 4.44
CA GLY A 76 0.12 -2.46 4.25
C GLY A 76 -0.22 -1.36 3.23
N MET A 77 0.42 -0.20 3.34
CA MET A 77 0.23 0.91 2.40
C MET A 77 0.68 0.57 0.99
N ALA A 78 1.77 -0.18 0.83
CA ALA A 78 2.23 -0.65 -0.48
C ALA A 78 1.22 -1.61 -1.13
N ALA A 79 0.63 -2.52 -0.34
CA ALA A 79 -0.40 -3.43 -0.83
C ALA A 79 -1.65 -2.67 -1.28
N LEU A 80 -2.14 -1.72 -0.47
CA LEU A 80 -3.27 -0.87 -0.84
C LEU A 80 -2.99 -0.02 -2.08
N ARG A 81 -1.81 0.59 -2.17
CA ARG A 81 -1.44 1.39 -3.34
C ARG A 81 -1.52 0.57 -4.63
N LYS A 82 -1.03 -0.67 -4.61
CA LYS A 82 -1.14 -1.58 -5.76
C LYS A 82 -2.60 -1.81 -6.15
N THR A 83 -3.49 -2.04 -5.18
CA THR A 83 -4.94 -2.17 -5.44
C THR A 83 -5.49 -0.91 -6.10
N THR A 84 -5.15 0.28 -5.59
CA THR A 84 -5.61 1.54 -6.19
C THR A 84 -5.14 1.73 -7.64
N TYR A 85 -3.93 1.26 -7.99
CA TYR A 85 -3.45 1.33 -9.37
C TYR A 85 -4.23 0.40 -10.31
N ILE A 86 -4.69 -0.74 -9.82
CA ILE A 86 -5.52 -1.67 -10.60
C ILE A 86 -6.93 -1.10 -10.77
N ASP A 87 -7.53 -0.64 -9.68
CA ASP A 87 -8.95 -0.25 -9.65
C ASP A 87 -9.21 1.08 -10.35
N TYR A 88 -8.26 2.01 -10.30
CA TYR A 88 -8.38 3.34 -10.92
C TYR A 88 -7.62 3.46 -12.25
N ALA A 89 -7.05 2.37 -12.79
CA ALA A 89 -6.46 2.39 -14.13
C ALA A 89 -7.52 2.67 -15.20
N TRP A 90 -7.18 3.56 -16.14
CA TRP A 90 -7.99 3.83 -17.31
C TRP A 90 -7.18 3.61 -18.60
N PRO A 91 -7.69 2.84 -19.57
CA PRO A 91 -8.93 2.04 -19.53
C PRO A 91 -8.86 0.87 -18.53
N GLN A 92 -10.01 0.37 -18.04
CA GLN A 92 -10.05 -0.71 -17.03
C GLN A 92 -9.31 -2.00 -17.45
N ALA A 93 -9.28 -2.29 -18.75
CA ALA A 93 -8.51 -3.43 -19.29
C ALA A 93 -7.01 -3.34 -18.96
N MET A 94 -6.45 -2.13 -18.88
CA MET A 94 -5.05 -1.91 -18.49
C MET A 94 -4.81 -2.26 -17.01
N GLY A 95 -5.79 -2.05 -16.13
CA GLY A 95 -5.71 -2.49 -14.74
C GLY A 95 -5.62 -4.02 -14.62
N GLN A 96 -6.41 -4.75 -15.41
CA GLN A 96 -6.36 -6.22 -15.47
C GLN A 96 -5.03 -6.73 -16.05
N MET A 97 -4.50 -6.06 -17.08
CA MET A 97 -3.18 -6.34 -17.63
C MET A 97 -2.09 -6.12 -16.59
N TYR A 98 -2.16 -5.01 -15.84
CA TYR A 98 -1.21 -4.69 -14.77
C TYR A 98 -1.23 -5.72 -13.62
N GLN A 99 -2.41 -6.24 -13.26
CA GLN A 99 -2.53 -7.32 -12.27
C GLN A 99 -1.73 -8.57 -12.69
N ARG A 100 -1.66 -8.84 -14.00
CA ARG A 100 -0.94 -9.97 -14.62
C ARG A 100 0.35 -9.53 -15.32
N ASN A 101 0.94 -8.41 -14.90
CA ASN A 101 2.08 -7.79 -15.59
C ASN A 101 3.27 -8.74 -15.82
N GLY A 102 3.54 -9.66 -14.91
CA GLY A 102 4.64 -10.63 -15.05
C GLY A 102 4.52 -11.51 -16.30
N LEU A 103 3.29 -11.90 -16.68
CA LEU A 103 3.05 -12.68 -17.89
C LEU A 103 3.29 -11.85 -19.16
N PHE A 104 2.72 -10.64 -19.20
CA PHE A 104 2.87 -9.75 -20.35
C PHE A 104 4.33 -9.33 -20.56
N LEU A 105 5.04 -8.98 -19.48
CA LEU A 105 6.47 -8.65 -19.53
C LEU A 105 7.31 -9.83 -20.05
N ALA A 106 7.03 -11.06 -19.63
CA ALA A 106 7.76 -12.24 -20.09
C ALA A 106 7.52 -12.53 -21.58
N ILE A 107 6.28 -12.38 -22.03
CA ILE A 107 5.89 -12.52 -23.45
C ILE A 107 6.58 -11.45 -24.29
N ASP A 108 6.46 -10.18 -23.90
CA ASP A 108 7.05 -9.05 -24.62
C ASP A 108 8.58 -9.17 -24.70
N PHE A 109 9.22 -9.54 -23.59
CA PHE A 109 10.67 -9.76 -23.55
C PHE A 109 11.11 -10.91 -24.46
N SER A 110 10.37 -12.02 -24.48
CA SER A 110 10.66 -13.17 -25.35
C SER A 110 10.53 -12.82 -26.82
N PHE A 111 9.50 -12.07 -27.21
CA PHE A 111 9.32 -11.59 -28.58
C PHE A 111 10.43 -10.61 -29.00
N ALA A 112 10.78 -9.66 -28.12
CA ALA A 112 11.87 -8.71 -28.38
C ALA A 112 13.21 -9.42 -28.56
N LEU A 113 13.52 -10.40 -27.72
CA LEU A 113 14.75 -11.19 -27.82
C LEU A 113 14.78 -12.04 -29.10
N ALA A 114 13.67 -12.70 -29.45
CA ALA A 114 13.57 -13.49 -30.67
C ALA A 114 13.73 -12.64 -31.95
N PHE A 115 13.19 -11.41 -31.94
CA PHE A 115 13.36 -10.47 -33.05
C PHE A 115 14.79 -9.95 -33.15
N PHE A 116 15.46 -9.69 -32.02
CA PHE A 116 16.84 -9.21 -32.00
C PHE A 116 17.87 -10.27 -32.45
N LEU A 117 17.64 -11.54 -32.13
CA LEU A 117 18.53 -12.66 -32.49
C LEU A 117 18.31 -13.21 -33.91
N ARG A 118 17.25 -12.76 -34.60
CA ARG A 118 16.96 -13.12 -35.98
C ARG A 118 17.74 -12.23 -36.95
#